data_AF-A0A8H5I1Q5-F1
#
_entry.id   AF-A0A8H5I1Q5-F1
#
_cell.length_a   1.000
_cell.length_b   1.000
_cell.length_c   1.000
_cell.angle_alpha   90.00
_cell.angle_beta   90.00
_cell.angle_gamma   90.00
#
_symmetry.space_group_name_H-M   'P 1'
#
loop_
_entity.id
_entity.type
_entity.pdbx_description
1 polymer ?
#
loop_
_entity_poly.entity_id
_entity_poly.type
_entity_poly.pdbx_seq_one_letter_code
_entity_poly.pdbx_strand_id
1 'polypeptide(L)'
;MTVSYTPPAHSEQLLVSFPAEHVLLLTMNRPKSRNAMTPQMQKDLQNVLDWFSQEAGLWRRETVLWNKDQQTGQRSEQERAVANVHGFGSISQRQLTKPIIAAVNGGAHGGGTEIVLNCDIVVAGSDAKFALPEVKRGVVAGAGGIPRLSQIAGHHLAAEMLLTGKVISAEDAHMRFGFVNAVVPPSEILPEALRYAQLIVANSPMLFNVQNTVFSWLSN
;
A
#
# COMPACT_ATOMS: atom_id res chain seq x y z
N MET A 1 1.31 -30.52 -6.79
CA MET A 1 0.59 -29.92 -7.92
C MET A 1 0.73 -28.41 -7.77
N THR A 2 1.41 -27.72 -8.69
CA THR A 2 1.50 -26.25 -8.63
C THR A 2 0.12 -25.68 -8.91
N VAL A 3 -0.48 -25.02 -7.91
CA VAL A 3 -1.74 -24.30 -8.10
C VAL A 3 -1.47 -23.16 -9.09
N SER A 4 -2.06 -23.26 -10.28
CA SER A 4 -1.97 -22.21 -11.30
C SER A 4 -3.08 -21.20 -11.06
N TYR A 5 -2.74 -20.01 -10.60
CA TYR A 5 -3.67 -18.91 -10.46
C TYR A 5 -3.77 -18.13 -11.78
N THR A 6 -5.00 -17.76 -12.18
CA THR A 6 -5.24 -16.95 -13.37
C THR A 6 -5.78 -15.59 -12.93
N PRO A 7 -4.92 -14.56 -12.74
CA PRO A 7 -5.39 -13.24 -12.36
C PRO A 7 -6.24 -12.62 -13.49
N PRO A 8 -7.14 -11.68 -13.16
CA PRO A 8 -7.92 -10.97 -14.17
C PRO A 8 -7.00 -10.19 -15.12
N ALA A 9 -7.50 -9.91 -16.33
CA ALA A 9 -6.80 -9.08 -17.29
C ALA A 9 -6.49 -7.70 -16.70
N HIS A 10 -5.27 -7.24 -16.92
CA HIS A 10 -4.72 -5.97 -16.42
C HIS A 10 -3.80 -5.36 -17.47
N SER A 11 -3.58 -4.05 -17.40
CA SER A 11 -2.65 -3.37 -18.32
C SER A 11 -1.20 -3.62 -17.94
N GLU A 12 -0.30 -3.27 -18.85
CA GLU A 12 1.17 -3.29 -18.67
C GLU A 12 1.68 -2.36 -17.56
N GLN A 13 0.81 -1.51 -16.99
CA GLN A 13 1.12 -0.66 -15.84
C GLN A 13 1.20 -1.43 -14.52
N LEU A 14 0.70 -2.66 -14.48
CA LEU A 14 0.74 -3.55 -13.32
C LEU A 14 1.32 -4.89 -13.76
N LEU A 15 2.39 -5.36 -13.12
CA LEU A 15 2.89 -6.71 -13.33
C LEU A 15 2.42 -7.60 -12.18
N VAL A 16 1.96 -8.80 -12.52
CA VAL A 16 1.41 -9.77 -11.58
C VAL A 16 2.21 -11.07 -11.66
N SER A 17 2.69 -11.57 -10.53
CA SER A 17 3.42 -12.85 -10.46
C SER A 17 3.21 -13.56 -9.13
N PHE A 18 3.61 -14.83 -9.06
CA PHE A 18 3.49 -15.70 -7.88
C PHE A 18 4.87 -16.27 -7.51
N PRO A 19 5.72 -15.51 -6.81
CA PRO A 19 7.10 -15.91 -6.54
C PRO A 19 7.22 -17.07 -5.53
N ALA A 20 6.15 -17.35 -4.78
CA ALA A 20 6.07 -18.47 -3.86
C ALA A 20 4.62 -18.94 -3.72
N GLU A 21 4.43 -20.14 -3.17
CA GLU A 21 3.11 -20.63 -2.82
C GLU A 21 2.45 -19.66 -1.83
N HIS A 22 1.19 -19.29 -2.10
CA HIS A 22 0.46 -18.30 -1.31
C HIS A 22 1.18 -16.93 -1.23
N VAL A 23 1.86 -16.50 -2.29
CA VAL A 23 2.38 -15.13 -2.40
C VAL A 23 2.02 -14.55 -3.75
N LEU A 24 1.33 -13.41 -3.75
CA LEU A 24 1.06 -12.58 -4.91
C LEU A 24 1.99 -11.38 -4.89
N LEU A 25 2.75 -11.20 -5.97
CA LEU A 25 3.58 -10.03 -6.17
C LEU A 25 2.92 -9.12 -7.20
N LEU A 26 2.55 -7.92 -6.75
CA LEU A 26 2.05 -6.82 -7.57
C LEU A 26 3.14 -5.77 -7.71
N THR A 27 3.56 -5.52 -8.95
CA THR A 27 4.61 -4.52 -9.23
C THR A 27 4.03 -3.39 -10.07
N MET A 28 4.08 -2.17 -9.54
CA MET A 28 3.72 -0.99 -10.32
C MET A 28 4.80 -0.73 -11.37
N ASN A 29 4.40 -0.63 -12.63
CA ASN A 29 5.31 -0.63 -13.78
C ASN A 29 5.12 0.61 -14.65
N ARG A 30 5.43 1.77 -14.07
CA ARG A 30 5.57 3.06 -14.77
C ARG A 30 6.85 3.78 -14.32
N PRO A 31 8.04 3.18 -14.51
CA PRO A 31 9.29 3.75 -14.01
C PRO A 31 9.58 5.16 -14.57
N LYS A 32 9.26 5.42 -15.85
CA LYS A 32 9.40 6.75 -16.48
C LYS A 32 8.55 7.84 -15.82
N SER A 33 7.48 7.46 -15.12
CA SER A 33 6.60 8.38 -14.38
C SER A 33 6.73 8.20 -12.86
N ARG A 34 7.78 7.52 -12.37
CA ARG A 34 7.98 7.20 -10.94
C ARG A 34 6.74 6.56 -10.31
N ASN A 35 6.05 5.69 -11.07
CA ASN A 35 4.83 5.00 -10.64
C ASN A 35 3.68 5.93 -10.21
N ALA A 36 3.61 7.15 -10.78
CA ALA A 36 2.45 8.01 -10.63
C ALA A 36 1.16 7.27 -11.03
N MET A 37 0.18 7.26 -10.12
CA MET A 37 -1.08 6.54 -10.26
C MET A 37 -1.90 7.09 -11.42
N THR A 38 -2.47 6.20 -12.23
CA THR A 38 -3.43 6.54 -13.29
C THR A 38 -4.79 5.87 -13.01
N PRO A 39 -5.89 6.35 -13.60
CA PRO A 39 -7.19 5.68 -13.47
C PRO A 39 -7.15 4.20 -13.91
N GLN A 40 -6.36 3.89 -14.95
CA GLN A 40 -6.20 2.52 -15.43
C GLN A 40 -5.46 1.64 -14.42
N MET A 41 -4.32 2.10 -13.89
CA MET A 41 -3.57 1.35 -12.88
C MET A 41 -4.39 1.14 -11.61
N GLN A 42 -5.15 2.16 -11.18
CA GLN A 42 -6.05 2.02 -10.03
C GLN A 42 -7.13 0.96 -10.26
N LYS A 43 -7.71 0.91 -11.46
CA LYS A 43 -8.69 -0.10 -11.85
C LYS A 43 -8.07 -1.51 -11.90
N ASP A 44 -6.87 -1.63 -12.45
CA ASP A 44 -6.15 -2.91 -12.52
C ASP A 44 -5.84 -3.45 -11.12
N LEU A 45 -5.34 -2.58 -10.23
CA LEU A 45 -5.09 -2.90 -8.82
C LEU A 45 -6.37 -3.34 -8.12
N GLN A 46 -7.46 -2.60 -8.30
CA GLN A 46 -8.76 -2.96 -7.73
C GLN A 46 -9.20 -4.35 -8.19
N ASN A 47 -9.23 -4.61 -9.50
CA ASN A 47 -9.67 -5.87 -10.06
C ASN A 47 -8.85 -7.06 -9.53
N VAL A 48 -7.52 -6.93 -9.52
CA VAL A 48 -6.64 -8.01 -9.07
C VAL A 48 -6.80 -8.23 -7.57
N LEU A 49 -6.87 -7.17 -6.75
CA LEU A 49 -7.06 -7.32 -5.31
C LEU A 49 -8.46 -7.83 -4.94
N ASP A 50 -9.49 -7.47 -5.70
CA ASP A 50 -10.87 -7.95 -5.51
C ASP A 50 -10.94 -9.45 -5.81
N TRP A 51 -10.42 -9.87 -6.97
CA TRP A 51 -10.27 -11.28 -7.33
C TRP A 51 -9.51 -12.05 -6.25
N PHE A 52 -8.36 -11.50 -5.86
CA PHE A 52 -7.52 -12.10 -4.84
C PHE A 52 -8.23 -12.24 -3.50
N SER A 53 -9.04 -11.27 -3.09
CA SER A 53 -9.82 -11.35 -1.84
C SER A 53 -10.90 -12.44 -1.86
N GLN A 54 -11.41 -12.79 -3.04
CA GLN A 54 -12.50 -13.74 -3.23
C GLN A 54 -12.02 -15.18 -3.45
N GLU A 55 -10.78 -15.39 -3.91
CA GLU A 55 -10.21 -16.72 -4.08
C GLU A 55 -10.20 -17.50 -2.76
N ALA A 56 -10.82 -18.68 -2.79
CA ALA A 56 -11.25 -19.42 -1.62
C ALA A 56 -10.09 -19.88 -0.75
N GLY A 57 -10.17 -19.56 0.55
CA GLY A 57 -9.35 -20.20 1.57
C GLY A 57 -9.12 -19.46 2.90
N LEU A 58 -9.48 -18.19 3.10
CA LEU A 58 -9.07 -17.48 4.33
C LEU A 58 -10.11 -16.72 5.13
N TRP A 59 -9.79 -16.73 6.43
CA TRP A 59 -10.04 -15.77 7.49
C TRP A 59 -10.76 -14.47 7.09
N ARG A 60 -11.76 -14.15 7.92
CA ARG A 60 -12.54 -12.92 7.89
C ARG A 60 -12.19 -12.13 9.14
N ARG A 61 -11.48 -11.02 9.02
CA ARG A 61 -11.37 -10.07 10.12
C ARG A 61 -12.68 -9.26 10.15
N GLU A 62 -13.63 -9.68 10.99
CA GLU A 62 -14.72 -8.77 11.36
C GLU A 62 -14.13 -7.60 12.14
N THR A 63 -14.21 -6.39 11.57
CA THR A 63 -13.91 -5.16 12.30
C THR A 63 -15.20 -4.37 12.42
N VAL A 64 -15.63 -4.14 13.67
CA VAL A 64 -16.79 -3.31 14.02
C VAL A 64 -16.49 -1.86 13.61
N LEU A 65 -17.44 -1.27 12.89
CA LEU A 65 -17.42 0.09 12.35
C LEU A 65 -17.32 1.15 13.47
N TRP A 66 -16.43 2.13 13.31
CA TRP A 66 -16.54 3.42 14.00
C TRP A 66 -16.98 4.50 13.01
N ASN A 67 -18.24 4.88 13.18
CA ASN A 67 -18.97 6.09 12.74
C ASN A 67 -19.12 6.42 11.26
N LYS A 68 -20.37 6.23 10.83
CA LYS A 68 -21.09 6.97 9.79
C LYS A 68 -21.09 8.48 10.08
N ASP A 69 -21.34 9.23 9.00
CA ASP A 69 -21.65 10.67 8.92
C ASP A 69 -20.44 11.59 8.71
N GLN A 70 -20.06 11.77 7.45
CA GLN A 70 -19.78 13.09 6.86
C GLN A 70 -19.64 12.97 5.33
N GLN A 71 -20.53 13.63 4.58
CA GLN A 71 -20.23 14.57 3.47
C GLN A 71 -21.46 14.77 2.57
N THR A 72 -22.37 15.65 3.02
CA THR A 72 -23.27 16.39 2.13
C THR A 72 -22.57 17.68 1.69
N GLY A 73 -22.19 17.75 0.42
CA GLY A 73 -21.71 18.97 -0.22
C GLY A 73 -21.75 18.77 -1.73
N GLN A 74 -22.23 19.78 -2.47
CA GLN A 74 -22.25 19.75 -3.93
C GLN A 74 -20.81 19.84 -4.47
N ARG A 75 -20.51 18.99 -5.44
CA ARG A 75 -19.15 18.67 -5.87
C ARG A 75 -19.03 18.63 -7.41
N SER A 76 -18.03 19.32 -7.94
CA SER A 76 -17.68 19.59 -9.33
C SER A 76 -17.16 18.36 -10.10
N GLU A 77 -17.01 18.45 -11.43
CA GLU A 77 -16.56 17.35 -12.31
C GLU A 77 -15.17 16.75 -11.96
N GLN A 78 -14.33 17.47 -11.20
CA GLN A 78 -13.06 16.95 -10.65
C GLN A 78 -13.26 15.93 -9.51
N GLU A 79 -14.47 15.81 -8.96
CA GLU A 79 -14.82 14.94 -7.83
C GLU A 79 -15.39 13.58 -8.23
N ARG A 80 -15.34 13.21 -9.52
CA ARG A 80 -15.54 11.80 -9.93
C ARG A 80 -14.43 10.86 -9.40
N ALA A 81 -13.33 11.42 -8.88
CA ALA A 81 -12.30 10.69 -8.13
C ALA A 81 -12.70 10.37 -6.67
N VAL A 82 -13.98 10.53 -6.30
CA VAL A 82 -14.59 9.98 -5.08
C VAL A 82 -14.95 8.48 -5.25
N ALA A 83 -14.71 7.85 -6.40
CA ALA A 83 -15.39 6.59 -6.76
C ALA A 83 -14.74 5.26 -6.31
N ASN A 84 -13.59 5.23 -5.62
CA ASN A 84 -13.05 3.95 -5.09
C ASN A 84 -13.27 3.83 -3.58
N VAL A 85 -14.15 2.89 -3.20
CA VAL A 85 -14.48 2.54 -1.82
C VAL A 85 -13.26 2.09 -0.98
N HIS A 86 -12.13 1.78 -1.62
CA HIS A 86 -10.89 1.36 -1.00
C HIS A 86 -9.79 2.43 -0.99
N GLY A 87 -10.08 3.68 -1.37
CA GLY A 87 -9.13 4.78 -1.35
C GLY A 87 -8.12 4.80 -2.52
N PHE A 88 -7.02 5.55 -2.35
CA PHE A 88 -5.98 5.73 -3.36
C PHE A 88 -5.23 4.42 -3.62
N GLY A 89 -4.96 4.13 -4.91
CA GLY A 89 -4.38 2.86 -5.34
C GLY A 89 -5.23 1.64 -5.00
N SER A 90 -6.49 1.83 -4.61
CA SER A 90 -7.37 0.80 -4.07
C SER A 90 -6.85 0.10 -2.81
N ILE A 91 -5.86 0.66 -2.11
CA ILE A 91 -5.22 0.05 -0.92
C ILE A 91 -5.42 0.93 0.32
N SER A 92 -5.37 2.25 0.16
CA SER A 92 -5.21 3.18 1.29
C SER A 92 -6.41 3.23 2.25
N GLN A 93 -7.56 2.69 1.87
CA GLN A 93 -8.72 2.48 2.74
C GLN A 93 -9.27 1.05 2.60
N ARG A 94 -8.48 0.12 2.05
CA ARG A 94 -8.93 -1.24 1.76
C ARG A 94 -8.98 -2.06 3.05
N GLN A 95 -10.13 -2.66 3.31
CA GLN A 95 -10.26 -3.68 4.35
C GLN A 95 -10.02 -5.05 3.72
N LEU A 96 -8.75 -5.44 3.61
CA LEU A 96 -8.38 -6.80 3.23
C LEU A 96 -8.29 -7.70 4.46
N THR A 97 -8.65 -8.96 4.26
CA THR A 97 -8.42 -10.02 5.25
C THR A 97 -7.03 -10.63 5.13
N LYS A 98 -6.32 -10.33 4.04
CA LYS A 98 -4.98 -10.81 3.70
C LYS A 98 -3.93 -9.72 3.99
N PRO A 99 -2.83 -10.03 4.70
CA PRO A 99 -1.74 -9.09 4.95
C PRO A 99 -1.12 -8.53 3.66
N ILE A 100 -0.74 -7.27 3.72
CA ILE A 100 -0.07 -6.55 2.64
C ILE A 100 1.31 -6.12 3.10
N ILE A 101 2.33 -6.43 2.30
CA ILE A 101 3.72 -6.04 2.52
C ILE A 101 4.11 -5.02 1.45
N ALA A 102 4.53 -3.82 1.84
CA ALA A 102 5.10 -2.84 0.93
C ALA A 102 6.61 -3.07 0.77
N ALA A 103 7.07 -3.13 -0.48
CA ALA A 103 8.47 -3.15 -0.89
C ALA A 103 8.79 -1.84 -1.63
N VAL A 104 9.32 -0.85 -0.89
CA VAL A 104 9.49 0.52 -1.39
C VAL A 104 10.91 0.75 -1.90
N ASN A 105 11.07 0.72 -3.23
CA ASN A 105 12.29 1.14 -3.92
C ASN A 105 12.16 2.60 -4.39
N GLY A 106 13.01 3.48 -3.88
CA GLY A 106 12.96 4.91 -4.15
C GLY A 106 11.87 5.65 -3.37
N GLY A 107 11.26 6.68 -3.98
CA GLY A 107 10.39 7.62 -3.26
C GLY A 107 8.89 7.32 -3.35
N ALA A 108 8.19 7.36 -2.22
CA ALA A 108 6.72 7.40 -2.13
C ALA A 108 6.26 8.78 -1.67
N HIS A 109 5.34 9.41 -2.41
CA HIS A 109 4.88 10.77 -2.12
C HIS A 109 3.35 10.86 -2.24
N GLY A 110 2.74 11.64 -1.36
CA GLY A 110 1.30 11.84 -1.29
C GLY A 110 0.55 10.52 -1.18
N GLY A 111 -0.36 10.26 -2.13
CA GLY A 111 -1.09 8.99 -2.21
C GLY A 111 -0.20 7.74 -2.19
N GLY A 112 1.05 7.80 -2.68
CA GLY A 112 2.00 6.69 -2.55
C GLY A 112 2.39 6.42 -1.09
N THR A 113 2.60 7.47 -0.29
CA THR A 113 2.82 7.35 1.15
C THR A 113 1.54 6.88 1.86
N GLU A 114 0.36 7.32 1.41
CA GLU A 114 -0.92 6.85 1.96
C GLU A 114 -1.14 5.35 1.71
N ILE A 115 -0.69 4.81 0.57
CA ILE A 115 -0.67 3.36 0.31
C ILE A 115 0.25 2.67 1.33
N VAL A 116 1.50 3.15 1.46
CA VAL A 116 2.51 2.56 2.36
C VAL A 116 2.02 2.52 3.81
N LEU A 117 1.45 3.62 4.31
CA LEU A 117 0.93 3.71 5.67
C LEU A 117 -0.17 2.68 5.96
N ASN A 118 -0.91 2.25 4.93
CA ASN A 118 -1.99 1.29 5.07
C ASN A 118 -1.58 -0.17 4.82
N CYS A 119 -0.32 -0.43 4.48
CA CYS A 119 0.23 -1.78 4.48
C CYS A 119 0.51 -2.26 5.92
N ASP A 120 0.54 -3.58 6.12
CA ASP A 120 0.78 -4.19 7.43
C ASP A 120 2.27 -4.26 7.78
N ILE A 121 3.12 -4.48 6.77
CA ILE A 121 4.58 -4.48 6.90
C ILE A 121 5.16 -3.63 5.79
N VAL A 122 6.20 -2.85 6.10
CA VAL A 122 6.89 -2.00 5.13
C VAL A 122 8.39 -2.31 5.17
N VAL A 123 8.92 -2.73 4.03
CA VAL A 123 10.36 -2.85 3.75
C VAL A 123 10.72 -1.74 2.78
N ALA A 124 11.73 -0.94 3.12
CA ALA A 124 12.16 0.20 2.33
C ALA A 124 13.64 0.11 1.96
N GLY A 125 13.97 0.61 0.76
CA GLY A 125 15.36 0.87 0.39
C GLY A 125 15.98 1.95 1.27
N SER A 126 17.29 1.87 1.53
CA SER A 126 18.03 2.90 2.27
C SER A 126 17.97 4.29 1.61
N ASP A 127 17.74 4.33 0.30
CA ASP A 127 17.55 5.54 -0.49
C ASP A 127 16.09 6.03 -0.53
N ALA A 128 15.15 5.28 0.06
CA ALA A 128 13.74 5.60 0.00
C ALA A 128 13.39 6.92 0.71
N LYS A 129 12.39 7.61 0.17
CA LYS A 129 11.91 8.90 0.65
C LYS A 129 10.40 8.90 0.77
N PHE A 130 9.89 9.49 1.84
CA PHE A 130 8.45 9.55 2.13
C PHE A 130 8.00 10.99 2.34
N ALA A 131 6.83 11.35 1.83
CA ALA A 131 6.25 12.68 2.05
C ALA A 131 4.72 12.69 1.89
N LEU A 132 4.07 13.62 2.58
CA LEU A 132 2.68 14.01 2.35
C LEU A 132 2.63 15.51 1.97
N PRO A 133 2.94 15.87 0.71
CA PRO A 133 3.08 17.25 0.27
C PRO A 133 1.74 17.94 -0.03
N GLU A 134 0.60 17.34 0.29
CA GLU A 134 -0.75 17.83 0.02
C GLU A 134 -0.97 19.27 0.53
N VAL A 135 -0.47 19.57 1.73
CA VAL A 135 -0.55 20.91 2.33
C VAL A 135 0.06 22.00 1.44
N LYS A 136 1.10 21.68 0.67
CA LYS A 136 1.78 22.62 -0.24
C LYS A 136 0.92 22.95 -1.47
N ARG A 137 -0.15 22.20 -1.71
CA ARG A 137 -1.09 22.40 -2.82
C ARG A 137 -2.49 22.78 -2.35
N GLY A 138 -2.67 23.07 -1.05
CA GLY A 138 -3.97 23.39 -0.47
C GLY A 138 -4.96 22.23 -0.48
N VAL A 139 -4.47 20.99 -0.58
CA VAL A 139 -5.29 19.77 -0.51
C VAL A 139 -4.97 18.99 0.76
N VAL A 140 -5.82 18.04 1.11
CA VAL A 140 -5.68 17.20 2.31
C VAL A 140 -5.32 15.78 1.89
N ALA A 141 -4.43 15.13 2.65
CA ALA A 141 -4.13 13.69 2.54
C ALA A 141 -5.32 12.86 3.05
N GLY A 142 -6.40 12.86 2.27
CA GLY A 142 -7.71 12.33 2.64
C GLY A 142 -7.89 10.84 2.37
N ALA A 143 -6.90 10.17 1.78
CA ALA A 143 -7.01 8.75 1.45
C ALA A 143 -6.62 7.83 2.61
N GLY A 144 -6.61 8.33 3.86
CA GLY A 144 -6.35 7.55 5.07
C GLY A 144 -4.95 7.76 5.68
N GLY A 145 -4.10 8.61 5.08
CA GLY A 145 -2.77 8.91 5.61
C GLY A 145 -2.80 9.57 6.99
N ILE A 146 -3.69 10.55 7.19
CA ILE A 146 -3.78 11.31 8.46
C ILE A 146 -4.09 10.43 9.68
N PRO A 147 -5.20 9.66 9.71
CA PRO A 147 -5.54 8.86 10.89
C PRO A 147 -4.48 7.78 11.16
N ARG A 148 -3.94 7.16 10.10
CA ARG A 148 -2.96 6.09 10.23
C ARG A 148 -1.61 6.60 10.73
N LEU A 149 -1.10 7.69 10.16
CA LEU A 149 0.15 8.29 10.63
C LEU A 149 0.04 8.77 12.07
N SER A 150 -1.10 9.35 12.45
CA SER A 150 -1.35 9.78 13.84
C SER A 150 -1.36 8.61 14.81
N GLN A 151 -1.88 7.45 14.40
CA GLN A 151 -1.88 6.23 15.21
C GLN A 151 -0.48 5.62 15.35
N ILE A 152 0.34 5.63 14.30
CA ILE A 152 1.67 5.01 14.30
C ILE A 152 2.71 5.93 14.97
N ALA A 153 2.81 7.18 14.53
CA ALA A 153 3.85 8.12 14.95
C ALA A 153 3.44 9.03 16.12
N GLY A 154 2.17 9.03 16.49
CA GLY A 154 1.61 9.98 17.45
C GLY A 154 1.38 11.38 16.86
N HIS A 155 0.65 12.20 17.62
CA HIS A 155 0.13 13.49 17.14
C HIS A 155 1.22 14.44 16.64
N HIS A 156 2.30 14.65 17.40
CA HIS A 156 3.30 15.68 17.09
C HIS A 156 4.11 15.35 15.84
N LEU A 157 4.55 14.10 15.68
CA LEU A 157 5.29 13.69 14.48
C LEU A 157 4.36 13.67 13.26
N ALA A 158 3.13 13.18 13.41
CA ALA A 158 2.15 13.24 12.33
C ALA A 158 1.91 14.69 11.88
N ALA A 159 1.68 15.61 12.82
CA ALA A 159 1.52 17.03 12.54
C ALA A 159 2.76 17.64 11.86
N GLU A 160 3.97 17.29 12.32
CA GLU A 160 5.22 17.75 11.69
C GLU A 160 5.27 17.36 10.21
N MET A 161 5.01 16.11 9.87
CA MET A 161 5.05 15.65 8.47
C MET A 161 3.90 16.22 7.64
N LEU A 162 2.67 16.22 8.18
CA LEU A 162 1.45 16.66 7.48
C LEU A 162 1.41 18.18 7.23
N LEU A 163 1.78 18.99 8.23
CA LEU A 163 1.67 20.45 8.15
C LEU A 163 2.85 21.09 7.42
N THR A 164 4.03 20.48 7.45
CA THR A 164 5.20 21.00 6.71
C THR A 164 5.30 20.43 5.29
N GLY A 165 4.70 19.26 5.04
CA GLY A 165 4.88 18.50 3.81
C GLY A 165 6.36 18.18 3.55
N LYS A 166 7.18 18.03 4.60
CA LYS A 166 8.60 17.70 4.48
C LYS A 166 8.80 16.29 3.92
N VAL A 167 9.92 16.11 3.23
CA VAL A 167 10.38 14.78 2.79
C VAL A 167 11.22 14.18 3.92
N ILE A 168 10.95 12.93 4.29
CA ILE A 168 11.70 12.18 5.29
C ILE A 168 12.43 10.99 4.66
N SER A 169 13.53 10.57 5.27
CA SER A 169 14.30 9.39 4.84
C SER A 169 13.66 8.09 5.29
N ALA A 170 14.08 6.97 4.69
CA ALA A 170 13.76 5.63 5.17
C ALA A 170 14.18 5.42 6.64
N GLU A 171 15.34 5.93 7.03
CA GLU A 171 15.83 5.89 8.40
C GLU A 171 14.91 6.63 9.38
N ASP A 172 14.51 7.86 9.06
CA ASP A 172 13.55 8.61 9.88
C ASP A 172 12.20 7.89 9.94
N ALA A 173 11.73 7.35 8.82
CA ALA A 173 10.49 6.60 8.73
C ALA A 173 10.51 5.33 9.61
N HIS A 174 11.68 4.70 9.76
CA HIS A 174 11.90 3.54 10.63
C HIS A 174 12.04 3.95 12.10
N MET A 175 12.96 4.87 12.41
CA MET A 175 13.40 5.15 13.78
C MET A 175 12.55 6.19 14.50
N ARG A 176 12.05 7.22 13.78
CA ARG A 176 11.30 8.33 14.39
C ARG A 176 9.80 8.13 14.23
N PHE A 177 9.36 7.89 13.00
CA PHE A 177 7.93 7.80 12.69
C PHE A 177 7.37 6.39 12.90
N GLY A 178 8.20 5.35 12.84
CA GLY A 178 7.82 3.99 13.18
C GLY A 178 6.91 3.27 12.17
N PHE A 179 6.77 3.76 10.94
CA PHE A 179 5.93 3.12 9.91
C PHE A 179 6.72 2.26 8.90
N VAL A 180 8.05 2.15 9.05
CA VAL A 180 8.90 1.24 8.29
C VAL A 180 9.44 0.15 9.21
N ASN A 181 9.28 -1.13 8.85
CA ASN A 181 9.75 -2.26 9.64
C ASN A 181 11.22 -2.58 9.41
N ALA A 182 11.69 -2.47 8.16
CA ALA A 182 13.07 -2.76 7.78
C ALA A 182 13.57 -1.78 6.72
N VAL A 183 14.82 -1.33 6.88
CA VAL A 183 15.56 -0.54 5.91
C VAL A 183 16.73 -1.38 5.41
N VAL A 184 16.78 -1.62 4.11
CA VAL A 184 17.78 -2.50 3.47
C VAL A 184 18.37 -1.85 2.21
N PRO A 185 19.53 -2.29 1.70
CA PRO A 185 20.01 -1.86 0.39
C PRO A 185 18.96 -2.12 -0.71
N PRO A 186 18.89 -1.30 -1.77
CA PRO A 186 17.87 -1.47 -2.82
C PRO A 186 17.79 -2.87 -3.45
N SER A 187 18.93 -3.57 -3.56
CA SER A 187 19.00 -4.95 -4.06
C SER A 187 18.34 -5.99 -3.15
N GLU A 188 18.16 -5.68 -1.87
CA GLU A 188 17.66 -6.60 -0.83
C GLU A 188 16.18 -6.36 -0.49
N ILE A 189 15.54 -5.33 -1.05
CA ILE A 189 14.15 -4.97 -0.73
C ILE A 189 13.19 -6.14 -1.00
N LEU A 190 13.22 -6.68 -2.22
CA LEU A 190 12.33 -7.77 -2.61
C LEU A 190 12.64 -9.07 -1.86
N PRO A 191 13.91 -9.52 -1.76
CA PRO A 191 14.27 -10.65 -0.90
C PRO A 191 13.74 -10.52 0.54
N GLU A 192 13.89 -9.36 1.16
CA GLU A 192 13.45 -9.13 2.54
C GLU A 192 11.93 -9.10 2.67
N ALA A 193 11.22 -8.48 1.72
CA ALA A 193 9.76 -8.51 1.69
C ALA A 193 9.21 -9.94 1.52
N LEU A 194 9.85 -10.75 0.66
CA LEU A 194 9.50 -12.16 0.49
C LEU A 194 9.80 -12.99 1.73
N ARG A 195 10.88 -12.67 2.47
CA ARG A 195 11.19 -13.29 3.76
C ARG A 195 10.07 -13.06 4.77
N TYR A 196 9.56 -11.84 4.89
CA TYR A 196 8.38 -11.56 5.73
C TYR A 196 7.14 -12.34 5.27
N ALA A 197 6.87 -12.38 3.97
CA ALA A 197 5.75 -13.15 3.43
C ALA A 197 5.84 -14.64 3.78
N GLN A 198 7.03 -15.25 3.64
CA GLN A 198 7.25 -16.66 3.99
C GLN A 198 7.04 -16.92 5.49
N LEU A 199 7.50 -16.01 6.36
CA LEU A 199 7.25 -16.11 7.79
C LEU A 199 5.75 -16.06 8.14
N ILE A 200 4.99 -15.19 7.47
CA ILE A 200 3.54 -15.10 7.66
C ILE A 200 2.86 -16.39 7.22
N VAL A 201 3.22 -16.92 6.05
CA VAL A 201 2.65 -18.18 5.52
C VAL A 201 2.98 -19.36 6.44
N ALA A 202 4.18 -19.41 7.03
CA ALA A 202 4.60 -20.51 7.90
C ALA A 202 3.86 -20.55 9.26
N ASN A 203 3.35 -19.41 9.75
CA ASN A 203 2.84 -19.28 11.12
C ASN A 203 1.46 -19.93 11.39
N SER A 204 0.70 -20.35 10.38
CA SER A 204 -0.51 -21.15 10.64
C SER A 204 -0.99 -21.89 9.40
N PRO A 205 -1.46 -23.14 9.56
CA PRO A 205 -2.17 -23.84 8.51
C PRO A 205 -3.51 -23.21 8.10
N MET A 206 -4.17 -22.50 9.02
CA MET A 206 -5.30 -21.63 8.68
C MET A 206 -4.87 -20.36 7.96
N LEU A 207 -3.56 -20.05 7.92
CA LEU A 207 -2.93 -19.01 7.09
C LEU A 207 -2.35 -19.59 5.78
N PHE A 208 -2.50 -20.88 5.47
CA PHE A 208 -2.09 -21.44 4.17
C PHE A 208 -2.90 -20.92 3.00
N ASN A 209 -3.94 -20.13 3.22
CA ASN A 209 -4.60 -19.43 2.14
C ASN A 209 -4.25 -17.92 2.15
N VAL A 210 -3.29 -17.50 3.01
CA VAL A 210 -2.69 -16.16 3.04
C VAL A 210 -1.86 -16.05 1.82
N GLN A 211 -2.52 -15.65 0.77
CA GLN A 211 -1.84 -15.02 -0.28
C GLN A 211 -1.38 -13.64 0.24
N ASN A 212 -0.08 -13.45 0.44
CA ASN A 212 0.48 -12.15 0.80
C ASN A 212 0.58 -11.30 -0.46
N THR A 213 0.19 -10.02 -0.38
CA THR A 213 0.44 -9.09 -1.48
C THR A 213 1.73 -8.34 -1.21
N VAL A 214 2.76 -8.57 -2.02
CA VAL A 214 3.95 -7.71 -2.04
C VAL A 214 3.73 -6.62 -3.07
N PHE A 215 3.80 -5.35 -2.65
CA PHE A 215 3.80 -4.21 -3.56
C PHE A 215 5.21 -3.72 -3.81
N SER A 216 5.75 -4.02 -4.99
CA SER A 216 7.04 -3.47 -5.39
C SER A 216 6.85 -2.17 -6.15
N TRP A 217 7.48 -1.11 -5.63
CA TRP A 217 7.83 0.04 -6.45
C TRP A 217 9.08 -0.38 -7.23
N LEU A 218 9.04 -0.48 -8.55
CA LEU A 218 10.28 -0.53 -9.34
C LEU A 218 10.45 0.84 -9.98
N SER A 219 11.36 1.62 -9.42
CA SER A 219 11.97 2.75 -10.12
C SER A 219 13.38 2.27 -10.44
N ASN A 220 13.72 2.15 -11.73
CA ASN A 220 15.09 1.86 -12.14
C ASN A 220 16.08 2.83 -11.50
#